data_AF-A0A7C3LXR6-F1
#
_entry.id   AF-A0A7C3LXR6-F1
#
_cell.length_a   1.000
_cell.length_b   1.000
_cell.length_c   1.000
_cell.angle_alpha   90.00
_cell.angle_beta   90.00
_cell.angle_gamma   90.00
#
_symmetry.space_group_name_H-M   'P 1'
#
loop_
_entity.id
_entity.type
_entity.pdbx_description
1 polymer ?
#
loop_
_entity_poly.entity_id
_entity_poly.type
_entity_poly.pdbx_seq_one_letter_code
_entity_poly.pdbx_strand_id
1 'polypeptide(L)'
;MQVVTKEHLLVWLDELAGRFILIAPKRVEEKLLYKPVRHSSEIALDFGRTDLSAKEFFLPSTEAILTIKREKGKISVEEPPLEGERVLFGLHPCD
;
A
#
# COMPACT_ATOMS: atom_id res chain seq x y z
N MET A 1 -9.33 18.43 22.74
CA MET A 1 -8.92 17.15 22.16
C MET A 1 -10.07 16.64 21.32
N GLN A 2 -9.91 16.50 20.01
CA GLN A 2 -10.93 15.87 19.16
C GLN A 2 -10.67 14.37 19.11
N VAL A 3 -11.72 13.57 19.19
CA VAL A 3 -11.66 12.10 19.24
C VAL A 3 -12.55 11.56 18.14
N VAL A 4 -12.09 10.56 17.41
CA VAL A 4 -12.85 9.82 16.40
C VAL A 4 -13.18 8.44 16.94
N THR A 5 -14.38 7.93 16.64
CA THR A 5 -14.72 6.55 16.98
C THR A 5 -14.04 5.59 15.99
N LYS A 6 -13.92 4.32 16.37
CA LYS A 6 -13.33 3.31 15.48
C LYS A 6 -14.13 3.20 14.19
N GLU A 7 -15.46 3.24 14.27
CA GLU A 7 -16.37 3.10 13.13
C GLU A 7 -16.17 4.25 12.13
N HIS A 8 -16.09 5.49 12.61
CA HIS A 8 -15.83 6.64 11.75
C HIS A 8 -14.42 6.60 11.14
N LEU A 9 -13.43 6.10 11.88
CA LEU A 9 -12.09 5.88 11.33
C LEU A 9 -12.11 4.87 10.18
N LEU A 10 -12.83 3.75 10.31
CA LEU A 10 -12.94 2.73 9.27
C LEU A 10 -13.59 3.29 8.00
N VAL A 11 -14.71 4.00 8.15
CA VAL A 11 -15.40 4.66 7.03
C VAL A 11 -14.46 5.63 6.31
N TRP A 12 -13.71 6.43 7.05
CA TRP A 12 -12.75 7.37 6.48
C TRP A 12 -11.59 6.66 5.74
N LEU A 13 -11.11 5.53 6.24
CA LEU A 13 -10.09 4.73 5.56
C LEU A 13 -10.61 4.12 4.25
N ASP A 14 -11.88 3.68 4.20
CA ASP A 14 -12.51 3.24 2.96
C ASP A 14 -12.60 4.37 1.92
N GLU A 15 -12.97 5.59 2.35
CA GLU A 15 -12.98 6.77 1.48
C GLU A 15 -11.59 7.11 0.94
N LEU A 16 -10.55 6.96 1.76
CA LEU A 16 -9.15 7.14 1.34
C LEU A 16 -8.74 6.10 0.30
N ALA A 17 -9.07 4.81 0.51
CA ALA A 17 -8.76 3.74 -0.44
C ALA A 17 -9.45 3.92 -1.80
N GLY A 18 -10.60 4.61 -1.84
CA GLY A 18 -11.28 4.97 -3.08
C GLY A 18 -10.60 6.09 -3.89
N ARG A 19 -9.71 6.87 -3.27
CA ARG A 19 -9.07 8.06 -3.87
C ARG A 19 -7.57 7.92 -4.04
N PHE A 20 -6.92 7.19 -3.14
CA PHE A 20 -5.48 7.04 -3.02
C PHE A 20 -5.10 5.57 -2.98
N ILE A 21 -3.83 5.28 -3.23
CA ILE A 21 -3.28 3.96 -2.91
C ILE A 21 -3.07 3.92 -1.39
N LEU A 22 -4.05 3.39 -0.67
CA LEU A 22 -3.95 3.19 0.78
C LEU A 22 -3.09 1.97 1.07
N ILE A 23 -1.98 2.19 1.77
CA ILE A 23 -1.06 1.16 2.24
C ILE A 23 -1.23 1.04 3.76
N ALA A 24 -1.45 -0.17 4.24
CA ALA A 24 -1.66 -0.44 5.66
C ALA A 24 -1.13 -1.83 6.05
N PRO A 25 -0.96 -2.13 7.35
CA PRO A 25 -0.64 -3.47 7.82
C PRO A 25 -1.75 -4.44 7.43
N LYS A 26 -1.39 -5.53 6.77
CA LYS A 26 -2.29 -6.59 6.33
C LYS A 26 -1.66 -7.94 6.64
N ARG A 27 -2.46 -8.87 7.14
CA ARG A 27 -2.03 -10.27 7.30
C ARG A 27 -1.95 -10.93 5.93
N VAL A 28 -0.78 -11.47 5.60
CA VAL A 28 -0.54 -12.24 4.39
C VAL A 28 0.11 -13.54 4.84
N GLU A 29 -0.64 -14.64 4.77
CA GLU A 29 -0.25 -15.91 5.39
C GLU A 29 0.05 -15.68 6.89
N GLU A 30 1.21 -16.13 7.38
CA GLU A 30 1.64 -15.98 8.77
C GLU A 30 2.39 -14.66 9.05
N LYS A 31 2.47 -13.76 8.07
CA LYS A 31 3.23 -12.50 8.16
C LYS A 31 2.32 -11.29 8.29
N LEU A 32 2.83 -10.26 8.94
CA LEU A 32 2.22 -8.93 8.97
C LEU A 32 3.03 -8.00 8.09
N LEU A 33 2.45 -7.55 6.98
CA LEU A 33 3.16 -6.75 5.98
C LEU A 33 2.39 -5.48 5.66
N TYR A 34 3.10 -4.40 5.37
CA TYR A 34 2.50 -3.28 4.65
C TYR A 34 2.10 -3.74 3.25
N LYS A 35 0.83 -3.54 2.88
CA LYS A 35 0.29 -3.84 1.56
C LYS A 35 -0.77 -2.81 1.15
N PRO A 36 -0.99 -2.62 -0.16
CA PRO A 36 -2.17 -1.90 -0.63
C PRO A 36 -3.44 -2.62 -0.16
N VAL A 37 -4.40 -1.85 0.35
CA VAL A 37 -5.72 -2.31 0.79
C VAL A 37 -6.81 -1.59 0.01
N ARG A 38 -7.91 -2.26 -0.28
CA ARG A 38 -9.09 -1.67 -0.94
C ARG A 38 -10.18 -1.33 0.05
N HIS A 39 -10.22 -2.04 1.19
CA HIS A 39 -11.18 -1.81 2.27
C HIS A 39 -10.51 -1.83 3.63
N SER A 40 -11.06 -1.08 4.58
CA SER A 40 -10.57 -1.01 5.96
C SER A 40 -10.64 -2.36 6.67
N SER A 41 -11.49 -3.28 6.20
CA SER A 41 -11.60 -4.65 6.70
C SER A 41 -10.37 -5.52 6.41
N GLU A 42 -9.52 -5.12 5.46
CA GLU A 42 -8.26 -5.79 5.16
C GLU A 42 -7.12 -5.36 6.11
N ILE A 43 -7.34 -4.31 6.90
CA ILE A 43 -6.33 -3.71 7.77
C ILE A 43 -6.26 -4.49 9.07
N ALA A 44 -5.07 -4.97 9.39
CA ALA A 44 -4.73 -5.48 10.71
C ALA A 44 -4.59 -4.30 11.68
N LEU A 45 -5.63 -4.09 12.49
CA LEU A 45 -5.67 -3.05 13.53
C LEU A 45 -5.19 -3.56 14.89
N ASP A 46 -4.93 -4.86 14.99
CA ASP A 46 -4.22 -5.46 16.09
C ASP A 46 -2.75 -5.06 16.01
N PHE A 47 -2.26 -4.45 17.09
CA PHE A 47 -0.90 -3.92 17.16
C PHE A 47 0.15 -5.03 16.98
N GLY A 48 0.99 -4.89 15.96
CA GLY A 48 2.12 -5.77 15.70
C GLY A 48 3.13 -5.07 14.78
N ARG A 49 4.42 -5.37 14.96
CA ARG A 49 5.47 -4.88 14.06
C ARG A 49 5.39 -5.65 12.73
N THR A 50 5.46 -4.96 11.60
CA THR A 50 5.51 -5.62 10.29
C THR A 50 6.85 -6.30 10.07
N ASP A 51 6.86 -7.43 9.35
CA ASP A 51 8.08 -8.17 9.05
C ASP A 51 9.01 -7.41 8.08
N LEU A 52 8.45 -6.50 7.28
CA LEU A 52 9.17 -5.64 6.35
C LEU A 52 8.84 -4.17 6.62
N SER A 53 9.83 -3.31 6.38
CA SER A 53 9.71 -1.86 6.57
C SER A 53 8.77 -1.24 5.53
N ALA A 54 8.02 -0.22 5.94
CA ALA A 54 7.20 0.56 5.03
C ALA A 54 8.02 1.29 3.94
N LYS A 55 9.35 1.40 4.11
CA LYS A 55 10.23 2.06 3.13
C LYS A 55 10.10 1.48 1.73
N GLU A 56 9.77 0.19 1.58
CA GLU A 56 9.69 -0.46 0.26
C GLU A 56 8.65 0.19 -0.66
N PHE A 57 7.65 0.90 -0.09
CA PHE A 57 6.63 1.61 -0.86
C PHE A 57 7.03 3.01 -1.32
N PHE A 58 8.16 3.54 -0.84
CA PHE A 58 8.66 4.88 -1.22
C PHE A 58 10.09 4.84 -1.75
N LEU A 59 10.84 3.80 -1.37
CA LEU A 59 12.25 3.56 -1.67
C LEU A 59 12.43 2.08 -2.04
N PRO A 60 11.90 1.65 -3.20
CA PRO A 60 12.05 0.27 -3.64
C PRO A 60 13.54 -0.05 -3.85
N SER A 61 13.92 -1.31 -3.62
CA SER A 61 15.31 -1.76 -3.79
C SER A 61 15.80 -1.68 -5.24
N THR A 62 14.87 -1.77 -6.19
CA THR A 62 15.13 -1.57 -7.63
C THR A 62 13.96 -0.82 -8.26
N GLU A 63 14.24 0.02 -9.25
CA GLU A 63 13.25 0.76 -10.01
C GLU A 63 13.20 0.23 -11.45
N ALA A 64 11.99 -0.02 -11.97
CA ALA A 64 11.84 -0.37 -13.36
C ALA A 64 12.14 0.86 -14.22
N ILE A 65 12.92 0.70 -15.29
CA ILE A 65 13.22 1.81 -16.23
C ILE A 65 12.41 1.65 -17.52
N LEU A 66 12.30 0.42 -18.03
CA LEU A 66 11.56 0.10 -19.25
C LEU A 66 10.94 -1.31 -19.13
N THR A 67 9.72 -1.46 -19.63
CA THR A 67 9.08 -2.77 -19.85
C THR A 67 9.03 -3.04 -21.34
N ILE A 68 9.64 -4.14 -21.78
CA ILE A 68 9.64 -4.58 -23.18
C ILE A 68 8.67 -5.76 -23.31
N LYS A 69 7.61 -5.60 -24.09
CA LYS A 69 6.63 -6.67 -24.36
C LYS A 69 6.73 -7.11 -25.82
N ARG A 70 6.62 -8.41 -26.05
CA ARG A 70 6.57 -8.99 -27.40
C ARG A 70 5.26 -9.75 -27.57
N GLU A 71 4.39 -9.21 -28.40
CA GLU A 71 3.08 -9.81 -28.69
C GLU A 71 2.82 -9.86 -30.20
N LYS A 72 2.42 -11.04 -30.71
CA LYS A 72 2.07 -11.25 -32.13
C LYS A 72 3.10 -10.68 -33.12
N GLY A 73 4.39 -10.82 -32.79
CA GLY A 73 5.50 -10.33 -33.63
C GLY A 73 5.79 -8.83 -33.54
N LYS A 74 5.04 -8.06 -32.73
CA LYS A 74 5.32 -6.66 -32.42
C LYS A 74 6.09 -6.55 -31.11
N ILE A 75 6.98 -5.56 -31.04
CA ILE A 75 7.68 -5.17 -29.81
C ILE A 75 7.08 -3.83 -29.36
N SER A 76 6.62 -3.76 -28.12
CA SER A 76 6.31 -2.49 -27.45
C SER A 76 7.30 -2.24 -26.32
N VAL A 77 7.63 -0.97 -26.12
CA VAL A 77 8.44 -0.50 -25.02
C VAL A 77 7.60 0.51 -24.26
N GLU A 78 7.46 0.29 -22.97
CA GLU A 78 6.66 1.12 -22.08
C GLU A 78 7.57 1.65 -20.95
N GLU A 79 7.49 2.94 -20.68
CA GLU A 79 8.03 3.52 -19.46
C GLU A 79 7.12 3.17 -18.27
N PRO A 80 7.65 3.03 -17.05
CA PRO A 80 6.84 2.85 -15.86
C PRO A 80 5.86 4.01 -15.73
N PRO A 81 4.58 3.74 -15.40
CA PRO A 81 3.63 4.81 -15.15
C PRO A 81 4.05 5.58 -13.89
N LEU A 82 3.74 6.88 -13.85
CA LEU A 82 3.78 7.63 -12.61
C LEU A 82 2.82 6.98 -11.62
N GLU A 83 3.35 6.56 -10.48
CA GLU A 83 2.55 5.92 -9.44
C GLU A 83 1.58 6.94 -8.84
N GLY A 84 0.34 6.52 -8.57
CA GLY A 84 -0.67 7.39 -7.97
C GLY A 84 -0.30 7.83 -6.55
N GLU A 85 -0.96 8.89 -6.07
CA GLU A 85 -0.78 9.40 -4.71
C GLU A 85 -1.04 8.30 -3.65
N ARG A 86 -0.16 8.22 -2.66
CA ARG A 86 -0.12 7.15 -1.65
C ARG A 86 -0.40 7.69 -0.26
N VAL A 87 -1.13 6.92 0.52
CA VAL A 87 -1.32 7.17 1.95
C VAL A 87 -0.84 5.94 2.71
N LEU A 88 0.07 6.14 3.67
CA LEU A 88 0.51 5.10 4.57
C LEU A 88 -0.21 5.25 5.92
N PHE A 89 -0.92 4.21 6.34
CA PHE A 89 -1.61 4.15 7.62
C PHE A 89 -1.01 3.06 8.52
N GLY A 90 -1.06 3.28 9.83
CA GLY A 90 -0.62 2.28 10.82
C GLY A 90 0.90 2.22 11.05
N LEU A 91 1.65 3.28 10.70
CA LEU A 91 3.08 3.37 10.96
C LEU A 91 3.39 3.43 12.47
N HIS A 92 4.32 2.61 12.92
CA HIS A 92 4.84 2.62 14.29
C HIS A 92 6.24 3.25 14.34
N PRO A 93 6.66 3.75 15.52
CA PRO A 93 8.06 4.10 15.73
C PRO A 93 8.96 2.89 15.41
N CYS A 94 9.99 3.11 14.59
CA CYS A 94 10.96 2.11 14.13
C CYS A 94 10.47 1.12 13.04
N ASP A 95 9.36 1.43 12.34
CA ASP A 95 9.00 0.84 11.03
C ASP A 95 9.80 1.42 9.86
#